data_AF-A0AAW6XZ52-F1
#
_entry.id   AF-A0AAW6XZ52-F1
#
_cell.length_a   1.000
_cell.length_b   1.000
_cell.length_c   1.000
_cell.angle_alpha   90.00
_cell.angle_beta   90.00
_cell.angle_gamma   90.00
#
_symmetry.space_group_name_H-M   'P 1'
#
loop_
_entity.id
_entity.type
_entity.pdbx_description
1 polymer ?
#
loop_
_entity_poly.entity_id
_entity_poly.type
_entity_poly.pdbx_seq_one_letter_code
_entity_poly.pdbx_strand_id
1 'polypeptide(L)'
;LPQAVEATWPDSMVQTCIVHLIRAANRWVNYQDRKAVSAALRAVYTAPSEEAARCALEEFAVSDLGLKYPQSVKVWRDAWE
;
A
#
# COMPACT_ATOMS: atom_id res chain seq x y z
N LEU A 1 17.78 3.87 3.42
CA LEU A 1 17.69 5.03 2.50
C LEU A 1 17.24 6.31 3.21
N PRO A 2 16.18 6.30 4.06
CA PRO A 2 15.70 7.54 4.70
C PRO A 2 16.82 8.32 5.41
N GLN A 3 17.58 7.63 6.27
CA GLN A 3 18.69 8.19 7.04
C GLN A 3 19.76 8.92 6.21
N ALA A 4 20.06 8.46 4.99
CA ALA A 4 21.09 9.08 4.16
C ALA A 4 20.59 10.37 3.49
N VAL A 5 19.32 10.40 3.10
CA VAL A 5 18.68 11.57 2.50
C VAL A 5 18.48 12.65 3.57
N GLU A 6 17.95 12.27 4.73
CA GLU A 6 17.73 13.18 5.87
C GLU A 6 19.04 13.75 6.43
N ALA A 7 20.13 13.00 6.41
CA ALA A 7 21.45 13.50 6.80
C ALA A 7 21.99 14.59 5.85
N THR A 8 21.58 14.58 4.59
CA THR A 8 22.03 15.56 3.57
C THR A 8 21.05 16.72 3.42
N TRP A 9 19.74 16.43 3.49
CA TRP A 9 18.64 17.37 3.36
C TRP A 9 17.70 17.19 4.56
N PRO A 10 17.96 17.89 5.68
CA PRO A 10 17.23 17.67 6.94
C PRO A 10 15.75 18.03 6.88
N ASP A 11 15.36 18.93 5.96
CA ASP A 11 13.96 19.34 5.77
C ASP A 11 13.22 18.47 4.73
N SER A 12 13.85 17.42 4.20
CA SER A 12 13.23 16.52 3.23
C SER A 12 12.33 15.48 3.90
N MET A 13 11.28 15.06 3.20
CA MET A 13 10.39 13.99 3.64
C MET A 13 10.57 12.80 2.69
N VAL A 14 10.91 11.64 3.25
CA VAL A 14 11.09 10.41 2.48
C VAL A 14 9.82 9.58 2.54
N GLN A 15 9.22 9.32 1.38
CA GLN A 15 8.02 8.51 1.27
C GLN A 15 8.24 7.32 0.31
N THR A 16 7.59 6.19 0.62
CA THR A 16 7.53 5.08 -0.33
C THR A 16 6.65 5.47 -1.51
N CYS A 17 7.21 5.45 -2.72
CA CYS A 17 6.45 5.76 -3.93
C CYS A 17 5.27 4.79 -4.11
N ILE A 18 4.05 5.34 -4.25
CA ILE A 18 2.80 4.57 -4.37
C ILE A 18 2.83 3.55 -5.52
N VAL A 19 3.48 3.87 -6.65
CA VAL A 19 3.61 2.94 -7.78
C VAL A 19 4.44 1.71 -7.40
N HIS A 20 5.52 1.91 -6.64
CA HIS A 20 6.34 0.80 -6.14
C HIS A 20 5.60 -0.02 -5.08
N LEU A 21 4.81 0.63 -4.22
CA LEU A 21 3.97 -0.05 -3.24
C LEU A 21 2.92 -0.95 -3.90
N ILE A 22 2.20 -0.44 -4.91
CA ILE A 22 1.22 -1.22 -5.68
C ILE A 22 1.87 -2.40 -6.41
N ARG A 23 3.06 -2.20 -6.99
CA ARG A 23 3.82 -3.26 -7.65
C ARG A 23 4.24 -4.35 -6.66
N ALA A 24 4.73 -3.97 -5.48
CA ALA A 24 5.09 -4.91 -4.41
C ALA A 24 3.86 -5.69 -3.93
N ALA A 25 2.73 -5.02 -3.72
CA ALA A 25 1.48 -5.64 -3.31
C ALA A 25 0.94 -6.64 -4.37
N ASN A 26 1.19 -6.41 -5.65
CA ASN A 26 0.79 -7.32 -6.73
C ASN A 26 1.81 -8.42 -7.08
N ARG A 27 2.98 -8.45 -6.43
CA ARG A 27 4.09 -9.36 -6.79
C ARG A 27 3.66 -10.82 -6.86
N TRP A 28 2.82 -11.25 -5.92
CA TRP A 28 2.35 -12.64 -5.77
C TRP A 28 0.87 -12.83 -6.13
N VAL A 29 0.23 -11.78 -6.65
CA VAL A 29 -1.18 -11.84 -7.07
C VAL A 29 -1.28 -12.52 -8.43
N ASN A 30 -2.19 -13.49 -8.55
CA ASN A 30 -2.48 -14.16 -9.81
C ASN A 30 -2.91 -13.11 -10.86
N TYR A 31 -2.43 -13.23 -12.09
CA TYR A 31 -2.73 -12.32 -13.18
C TYR A 31 -4.22 -12.01 -13.34
N GLN A 32 -5.08 -13.03 -13.20
CA GLN A 32 -6.54 -12.88 -13.30
C GLN A 32 -7.13 -11.95 -12.22
N ASP A 33 -6.52 -11.91 -11.03
CA ASP A 33 -7.00 -11.16 -9.88
C ASP A 33 -6.35 -9.77 -9.74
N ARG A 34 -5.24 -9.50 -10.45
CA ARG A 34 -4.48 -8.23 -10.34
C ARG A 34 -5.34 -6.99 -10.58
N LYS A 35 -6.28 -7.05 -11.53
CA LYS A 35 -7.18 -5.93 -11.82
C LYS A 35 -8.09 -5.65 -10.63
N ALA A 36 -8.65 -6.69 -10.01
CA ALA A 36 -9.54 -6.56 -8.87
C ALA A 36 -8.78 -6.09 -7.62
N VAL A 37 -7.61 -6.68 -7.33
CA VAL A 37 -6.74 -6.25 -6.23
C VAL A 37 -6.33 -4.79 -6.38
N SER A 38 -5.90 -4.37 -7.58
CA SER A 38 -5.50 -2.97 -7.84
C SER A 38 -6.68 -2.00 -7.73
N ALA A 39 -7.90 -2.43 -8.08
CA ALA A 39 -9.10 -1.63 -7.91
C ALA A 39 -9.48 -1.47 -6.43
N ALA A 40 -9.36 -2.53 -5.62
CA ALA A 40 -9.58 -2.45 -4.17
C ALA A 40 -8.54 -1.54 -3.49
N LEU A 41 -7.26 -1.72 -3.81
CA LEU A 41 -6.17 -0.88 -3.28
C LEU A 41 -6.27 0.59 -3.71
N ARG A 42 -7.01 0.90 -4.79
CA ARG A 42 -7.29 2.28 -5.19
C ARG A 42 -8.03 3.06 -4.12
N ALA A 43 -8.98 2.43 -3.44
CA ALA A 43 -9.73 3.07 -2.36
C ALA A 43 -8.82 3.58 -1.23
N VAL A 44 -7.66 2.93 -1.02
CA VAL A 44 -6.68 3.33 -0.01
C VAL A 44 -5.97 4.62 -0.39
N TYR A 45 -5.33 4.68 -1.57
CA TYR A 45 -4.53 5.86 -1.96
C TYR A 45 -5.33 7.03 -2.54
N THR A 46 -6.64 6.86 -2.79
CA THR A 46 -7.54 7.95 -3.19
C THR A 46 -8.47 8.40 -2.08
N ALA A 47 -8.28 7.91 -0.84
CA ALA A 47 -9.09 8.31 0.30
C ALA A 47 -8.90 9.81 0.66
N PRO A 48 -9.93 10.49 1.20
CA PRO A 48 -9.87 11.92 1.50
C PRO A 48 -9.10 12.27 2.78
N SER A 49 -8.80 11.29 3.63
CA SER A 49 -8.01 11.46 4.86
C SER A 49 -7.23 10.18 5.17
N GLU A 50 -6.27 10.28 6.08
CA GLU A 50 -5.51 9.13 6.54
C GLU A 50 -6.41 8.09 7.24
N GLU A 51 -7.36 8.54 8.06
CA GLU A 51 -8.31 7.65 8.75
C GLU A 51 -9.17 6.89 7.75
N ALA A 52 -9.66 7.57 6.70
CA ALA A 52 -10.40 6.93 5.63
C ALA A 52 -9.54 5.94 4.85
N ALA A 53 -8.25 6.25 4.63
CA ALA A 53 -7.30 5.34 3.99
C ALA A 53 -7.05 4.09 4.86
N ARG A 54 -6.88 4.26 6.18
CA ARG A 54 -6.74 3.16 7.15
C ARG A 54 -7.99 2.27 7.14
N CYS A 55 -9.19 2.86 7.18
CA CYS A 55 -10.44 2.11 7.08
C CYS A 55 -10.52 1.29 5.77
N ALA A 56 -10.22 1.90 4.63
CA ALA A 56 -10.21 1.21 3.34
C ALA A 56 -9.18 0.06 3.29
N LEU A 57 -8.02 0.22 3.92
CA LEU A 57 -7.02 -0.84 4.02
C LEU A 57 -7.52 -2.01 4.88
N GLU A 58 -8.19 -1.74 6.00
CA GLU A 58 -8.77 -2.76 6.86
C GLU A 58 -9.95 -3.49 6.18
N GLU A 59 -10.79 -2.76 5.42
CA GLU A 59 -11.83 -3.36 4.58
C GLU A 59 -11.23 -4.29 3.52
N PHE A 60 -10.15 -3.87 2.85
CA PHE A 60 -9.44 -4.74 1.92
C PHE A 60 -8.87 -5.96 2.63
N ALA A 61 -8.30 -5.79 3.83
CA ALA A 61 -7.66 -6.87 4.59
C ALA A 61 -8.61 -8.02 4.95
N VAL A 62 -9.88 -7.72 5.24
CA VAL A 62 -10.91 -8.71 5.58
C VAL A 62 -11.70 -9.21 4.36
N SER A 63 -11.49 -8.63 3.18
CA SER A 63 -12.14 -9.08 1.95
C SER A 63 -11.61 -10.43 1.45
N ASP A 64 -12.37 -11.12 0.60
CA ASP A 64 -11.92 -12.38 -0.03
C ASP A 64 -10.56 -12.23 -0.72
N LEU A 65 -10.30 -11.08 -1.36
CA LEU A 65 -9.03 -10.79 -2.00
C LEU A 65 -7.90 -10.56 -0.99
N GLY A 66 -8.17 -9.86 0.12
CA GLY A 66 -7.19 -9.64 1.19
C GLY A 66 -6.83 -10.94 1.91
N LEU A 67 -7.82 -11.79 2.17
CA LEU A 67 -7.64 -13.11 2.76
C LEU A 67 -6.91 -14.07 1.81
N LYS A 68 -7.19 -14.00 0.50
CA LYS A 68 -6.48 -14.76 -0.53
C LYS A 68 -5.04 -14.26 -0.75
N TYR A 69 -4.80 -12.96 -0.57
CA TYR A 69 -3.50 -12.32 -0.78
C TYR A 69 -3.02 -11.55 0.47
N PRO A 70 -2.73 -12.23 1.58
CA PRO A 70 -2.35 -11.58 2.83
C PRO A 70 -1.03 -10.79 2.71
N GLN A 71 -0.15 -11.17 1.77
CA GLN A 71 1.07 -10.43 1.48
C GLN A 71 0.80 -9.05 0.86
N SER A 72 -0.29 -8.89 0.10
CA SER A 72 -0.69 -7.59 -0.42
C SER A 72 -1.07 -6.65 0.72
N VAL A 73 -1.79 -7.15 1.74
CA VAL A 73 -2.13 -6.39 2.95
C VAL A 73 -0.87 -6.06 3.75
N LYS A 74 0.00 -7.05 3.98
CA LYS A 74 1.23 -6.87 4.76
C LYS A 74 2.13 -5.78 4.19
N VAL A 75 2.35 -5.78 2.87
CA VAL A 75 3.18 -4.77 2.18
C VAL A 75 2.68 -3.35 2.45
N TRP A 76 1.35 -3.15 2.49
CA TRP A 76 0.76 -1.84 2.78
C TRP A 76 0.90 -1.46 4.25
N ARG A 77 0.66 -2.40 5.18
CA ARG A 77 0.81 -2.16 6.62
C ARG A 77 2.26 -1.86 7.01
N ASP A 78 3.23 -2.56 6.40
CA ASP A 78 4.66 -2.35 6.65
C ASP A 78 5.14 -0.98 6.16
N ALA A 79 4.44 -0.37 5.19
CA ALA A 79 4.81 0.90 4.55
C ALA A 79 3.91 2.06 4.96
N TRP A 80 3.13 1.92 6.04
CA TRP A 80 2.15 2.92 6.48
C TRP A 80 2.77 4.10 7.23
N GLU A 81 3.91 3.87 7.88
CA GLU A 81 4.73 4.88 8.58
C GLU A 81 5.92 5.30 7.69
#